data_AF-A0A286HG52-F1
#
_entry.id   AF-A0A286HG52-F1
#
_cell.length_a   1.000
_cell.length_b   1.000
_cell.length_c   1.000
_cell.angle_alpha   90.00
_cell.angle_beta   90.00
_cell.angle_gamma   90.00
#
_symmetry.space_group_name_H-M   'P 1'
#
loop_
_entity.id
_entity.type
_entity.pdbx_description
1 polymer ?
#
loop_
_entity_poly.entity_id
_entity_poly.type
_entity_poly.pdbx_seq_one_letter_code
_entity_poly.pdbx_strand_id
1 'polypeptide(L)'
;MTDHHTYGTSTHTASELVRLVSDRLGQVFTERDSDYRGVYHLASSPNGRIEIQPNPIPGDDSEDDLYAPEHPAAQVLLLTTTPTADPALQARLGSIEGLIHLNHETV
;
A
#
# COMPACT_ATOMS: atom_id res chain seq x y z
N MET A 1 -12.75 13.53 -9.45
CA MET A 1 -12.96 12.15 -9.01
C MET A 1 -11.62 11.59 -8.64
N THR A 2 -11.48 11.02 -7.46
CA THR A 2 -10.20 10.49 -6.95
C THR A 2 -10.17 8.99 -7.17
N ASP A 3 -9.06 8.49 -7.69
CA ASP A 3 -8.86 7.08 -8.02
C ASP A 3 -8.06 6.41 -6.90
N HIS A 4 -8.61 5.33 -6.35
CA HIS A 4 -8.00 4.58 -5.25
C HIS A 4 -7.71 3.16 -5.71
N HIS A 5 -6.48 2.70 -5.49
CA HIS A 5 -6.13 1.30 -5.70
C HIS A 5 -5.53 0.71 -4.45
N THR A 6 -5.88 -0.54 -4.20
CA THR A 6 -5.29 -1.37 -3.16
C THR A 6 -4.54 -2.50 -3.83
N TYR A 7 -3.30 -2.68 -3.43
CA TYR A 7 -2.46 -3.81 -3.77
C TYR A 7 -2.05 -4.53 -2.49
N GLY A 8 -1.73 -5.81 -2.60
CA GLY A 8 -1.25 -6.59 -1.46
C GLY A 8 -0.19 -7.60 -1.84
N THR A 9 0.60 -7.98 -0.85
CA THR A 9 1.64 -9.00 -1.00
C THR A 9 1.74 -9.85 0.27
N SER A 10 2.04 -11.13 0.08
CA SER A 10 2.38 -12.08 1.13
C SER A 10 3.86 -12.48 1.10
N THR A 11 4.62 -11.96 0.13
CA THR A 11 6.02 -12.34 -0.12
C THR A 11 7.02 -11.31 0.38
N HIS A 12 6.58 -10.06 0.57
CA HIS A 12 7.45 -8.97 1.01
C HIS A 12 7.00 -8.41 2.35
N THR A 13 7.98 -8.05 3.18
CA THR A 13 7.78 -7.18 4.33
C THR A 13 7.50 -5.74 3.90
N ALA A 14 6.97 -4.91 4.81
CA ALA A 14 6.70 -3.50 4.51
C ALA A 14 7.97 -2.75 4.08
N SER A 15 9.10 -2.98 4.75
CA SER A 15 10.37 -2.34 4.42
C SER A 15 10.94 -2.80 3.08
N GLU A 16 10.79 -4.07 2.71
CA GLU A 16 11.18 -4.57 1.38
C GLU A 16 10.31 -3.96 0.29
N LEU A 17 8.99 -3.91 0.49
CA LEU A 17 8.08 -3.30 -0.46
C LEU A 17 8.38 -1.81 -0.64
N VAL A 18 8.69 -1.09 0.44
CA VAL A 18 9.14 0.31 0.36
C VAL A 18 10.37 0.45 -0.51
N ARG A 19 11.40 -0.40 -0.34
CA ARG A 19 12.61 -0.35 -1.17
C ARG A 19 12.31 -0.61 -2.64
N LEU A 20 11.52 -1.64 -2.94
CA LEU A 20 11.12 -1.99 -4.31
C LEU A 20 10.34 -0.87 -4.99
N VAL A 21 9.35 -0.30 -4.28
CA VAL A 21 8.52 0.78 -4.81
C VAL A 21 9.33 2.07 -4.95
N SER A 22 10.23 2.36 -4.00
CA SER A 22 11.13 3.52 -4.09
C SER A 22 12.03 3.44 -5.31
N ASP A 23 12.68 2.29 -5.54
CA ASP A 23 13.53 2.06 -6.71
C ASP A 23 12.71 2.16 -8.01
N ARG A 24 11.54 1.51 -8.04
CA ARG A 24 10.70 1.44 -9.23
C ARG A 24 10.09 2.79 -9.60
N LEU A 25 9.73 3.62 -8.62
CA LEU A 25 9.00 4.88 -8.80
C LEU A 25 9.88 6.13 -8.69
N GLY A 26 11.06 6.03 -8.08
CA GLY A 26 11.90 7.18 -7.73
C GLY A 26 11.31 8.04 -6.60
N GLN A 27 10.49 7.44 -5.74
CA GLN A 27 9.86 8.13 -4.62
C GLN A 27 10.60 7.87 -3.30
N VAL A 28 10.55 8.85 -2.41
CA VAL A 28 11.08 8.73 -1.05
C VAL A 28 9.91 8.58 -0.09
N PHE A 29 9.91 7.49 0.67
CA PHE A 29 8.94 7.24 1.70
C PHE A 29 9.41 7.79 3.04
N THR A 30 8.49 8.40 3.78
CA THR A 30 8.69 8.79 5.17
C THR A 30 7.90 7.84 6.06
N GLU A 31 8.55 7.29 7.07
CA GLU A 31 7.90 6.47 8.09
C GLU A 31 7.00 7.33 8.99
N ARG A 32 5.84 6.80 9.36
CA ARG A 32 4.85 7.42 10.23
C ARG A 32 4.31 6.35 11.18
N ASP A 33 3.89 6.80 12.36
CA ASP A 33 3.26 5.95 13.37
C ASP A 33 1.79 6.37 13.54
N SER A 34 0.93 5.40 13.82
CA SER A 34 -0.51 5.57 14.01
C SER A 34 -1.03 4.51 14.97
N ASP A 35 -1.82 4.93 15.95
CA ASP A 35 -2.43 4.01 16.92
C ASP A 35 -3.34 2.94 16.29
N TYR A 36 -3.81 3.13 15.05
CA TYR A 36 -4.66 2.19 14.33
C TYR A 36 -3.92 1.38 13.26
N ARG A 37 -2.81 1.88 12.72
CA ARG A 37 -2.09 1.25 11.59
C ARG A 37 -0.71 0.75 12.00
N GLY A 38 -0.27 1.11 13.20
CA GLY A 38 1.12 1.09 13.62
C GLY A 38 2.00 1.89 12.68
N VAL A 39 3.21 1.35 12.48
CA VAL A 39 4.20 1.90 11.58
C VAL A 39 3.78 1.70 10.13
N TYR A 40 3.65 2.79 9.39
CA TYR A 40 3.39 2.80 7.95
C TYR A 40 4.31 3.78 7.24
N HIS A 41 4.44 3.63 5.93
CA HIS A 41 5.31 4.45 5.10
C HIS A 41 4.49 5.24 4.10
N LEU A 42 4.74 6.55 4.02
CA LEU A 42 4.01 7.48 3.14
C LEU A 42 4.98 8.15 2.16
N ALA A 43 4.65 8.07 0.88
CA ALA A 43 5.20 8.94 -0.16
C ALA A 43 4.06 9.82 -0.71
N SER A 44 4.31 11.13 -0.80
CA SER A 44 3.33 12.10 -1.32
C SER A 44 3.94 12.89 -2.46
N SER A 45 3.14 13.14 -3.48
CA SER A 45 3.51 13.91 -4.67
C SER A 45 2.33 14.76 -5.14
N PRO A 46 2.54 15.75 -6.02
CA PRO A 46 1.43 16.48 -6.64
C PRO A 46 0.44 15.60 -7.39
N ASN A 47 0.89 14.41 -7.83
CA ASN A 47 0.09 13.46 -8.62
C ASN A 47 -0.64 12.43 -7.76
N GLY A 48 -0.50 12.49 -6.43
CA GLY A 48 -1.13 11.55 -5.52
C GLY A 48 -0.25 11.11 -4.36
N ARG A 49 -0.77 10.18 -3.57
CA ARG A 49 -0.11 9.57 -2.42
C ARG A 49 0.00 8.05 -2.60
N ILE A 50 1.06 7.49 -2.03
CA ILE A 50 1.28 6.05 -1.91
C ILE A 50 1.57 5.75 -0.44
N GLU A 51 0.86 4.77 0.11
CA GLU A 51 0.98 4.33 1.48
C GLU A 51 1.30 2.83 1.51
N ILE A 52 2.28 2.43 2.31
CA ILE A 52 2.66 1.02 2.50
C ILE A 52 2.55 0.70 3.98
N GLN A 53 1.86 -0.38 4.33
CA GLN A 53 1.57 -0.73 5.71
C GLN A 53 1.39 -2.24 5.91
N PRO A 54 1.53 -2.74 7.15
CA PRO A 54 1.01 -4.05 7.52
C PRO A 54 -0.51 -4.13 7.28
N ASN A 55 -0.99 -5.31 6.90
CA ASN A 55 -2.43 -5.60 6.93
C ASN A 55 -2.93 -5.84 8.37
N PRO A 56 -2.21 -6.56 9.26
CA PRO A 56 -2.61 -6.69 10.65
C PRO A 56 -2.59 -5.35 11.39
N ILE A 57 -3.64 -5.07 12.14
CA ILE A 57 -3.76 -3.89 13.00
C ILE A 57 -3.03 -4.20 14.32
N PRO A 58 -2.06 -3.36 14.73
CA PRO A 58 -1.33 -3.61 15.97
C PRO A 58 -2.17 -3.27 17.19
N GLY A 59 -2.13 -4.15 18.20
CA GLY A 59 -2.58 -3.83 19.55
C GLY A 59 -3.99 -4.27 19.93
N ASP A 60 -4.69 -5.06 19.11
CA ASP A 60 -5.86 -5.79 19.60
C ASP A 60 -5.45 -7.23 19.98
N ASP A 61 -5.91 -7.70 21.14
CA ASP A 61 -5.66 -9.07 21.61
C ASP A 61 -6.38 -10.13 20.74
N SER A 62 -7.17 -9.68 19.73
CA SER A 62 -7.60 -10.48 18.58
C SER A 62 -6.54 -10.42 17.47
N GLU A 63 -5.76 -11.49 17.34
CA GLU A 63 -4.75 -11.68 16.29
C GLU A 63 -5.30 -11.63 14.83
N ASP A 64 -6.62 -11.42 14.66
CA ASP A 64 -7.36 -11.48 13.39
C ASP A 64 -7.80 -10.11 12.86
N ASP A 65 -7.54 -9.00 13.56
CA ASP A 65 -7.98 -7.67 13.11
C ASP A 65 -7.10 -7.17 11.97
N LEU A 66 -7.69 -7.09 10.77
CA LEU A 66 -7.03 -6.69 9.54
C LEU A 66 -7.57 -5.35 9.05
N TYR A 67 -6.69 -4.54 8.46
CA TYR A 67 -7.06 -3.31 7.77
C TYR A 67 -7.92 -3.60 6.52
N ALA A 68 -7.58 -4.67 5.79
CA ALA A 68 -8.35 -5.17 4.64
C ALA A 68 -8.79 -6.62 4.92
N PRO A 69 -9.85 -6.84 5.72
CA PRO A 69 -10.33 -8.17 6.09
C PRO A 69 -10.81 -9.01 4.90
N GLU A 70 -11.17 -8.37 3.79
CA GLU A 70 -11.50 -9.02 2.51
C GLU A 70 -10.28 -9.67 1.82
N HIS A 71 -9.07 -9.31 2.24
CA HIS A 71 -7.80 -9.80 1.68
C HIS A 71 -6.86 -10.36 2.76
N PRO A 72 -7.27 -11.39 3.51
CA PRO A 72 -6.52 -11.88 4.68
C PRO A 72 -5.18 -12.53 4.33
N ALA A 73 -5.00 -12.96 3.09
CA ALA A 73 -3.73 -13.52 2.62
C ALA A 73 -2.64 -12.46 2.42
N ALA A 74 -3.01 -11.17 2.26
CA ALA A 74 -2.04 -10.10 2.13
C ALA A 74 -1.48 -9.74 3.52
N GLN A 75 -0.17 -9.84 3.68
CA GLN A 75 0.50 -9.44 4.92
C GLN A 75 0.83 -7.95 4.93
N VAL A 76 1.09 -7.39 3.75
CA VAL A 76 1.41 -5.98 3.53
C VAL A 76 0.52 -5.44 2.43
N LEU A 77 0.03 -4.23 2.63
CA LEU A 77 -0.79 -3.49 1.70
C LEU A 77 -0.03 -2.30 1.12
N LEU A 78 -0.31 -1.99 -0.15
CA LEU A 78 0.06 -0.74 -0.80
C LEU A 78 -1.21 -0.06 -1.30
N LEU A 79 -1.45 1.15 -0.82
CA LEU A 79 -2.62 1.97 -1.16
C LEU A 79 -2.16 3.15 -2.01
N THR A 80 -2.80 3.37 -3.16
CA THR A 80 -2.58 4.58 -3.96
C THR A 80 -3.83 5.44 -3.97
N THR A 81 -3.65 6.75 -3.91
CA THR A 81 -4.73 7.72 -4.14
C THR A 81 -4.24 8.76 -5.12
N THR A 82 -4.87 8.85 -6.30
CA THR A 82 -4.51 9.81 -7.35
C THR A 82 -5.70 10.70 -7.73
N PRO A 83 -5.49 11.98 -8.10
CA PRO A 83 -6.58 12.88 -8.49
C PRO A 83 -7.26 12.49 -9.82
N THR A 84 -6.60 11.65 -10.62
CA THR A 84 -7.08 11.09 -11.89
C THR A 84 -6.47 9.70 -12.06
N ALA A 85 -7.10 8.84 -12.87
CA ALA A 85 -6.54 7.53 -13.21
C ALA A 85 -5.10 7.66 -13.74
N ASP A 86 -4.20 6.81 -13.25
CA ASP A 86 -2.80 6.77 -13.66
C ASP A 86 -2.40 5.35 -14.09
N PRO A 87 -2.70 4.96 -15.35
CA PRO A 87 -2.36 3.65 -15.87
C PRO A 87 -0.85 3.38 -15.88
N ALA A 88 -0.02 4.43 -15.94
CA ALA A 88 1.43 4.28 -15.94
C ALA A 88 1.94 3.89 -14.54
N LEU A 89 1.38 4.50 -13.48
CA LEU A 89 1.62 4.08 -12.10
C LEU A 89 1.17 2.64 -11.89
N GLN A 90 -0.04 2.29 -12.32
CA GLN A 90 -0.58 0.93 -12.20
C GLN A 90 0.31 -0.10 -12.91
N ALA A 91 0.78 0.19 -14.13
CA ALA A 91 1.67 -0.70 -14.87
C ALA A 91 3.04 -0.86 -14.19
N ARG A 92 3.58 0.20 -13.59
CA ARG A 92 4.84 0.13 -12.83
C ARG A 92 4.69 -0.70 -11.56
N LEU A 93 3.60 -0.52 -10.81
CA LEU A 93 3.31 -1.31 -9.62
C LEU A 93 3.02 -2.78 -9.96
N GLY A 94 2.23 -3.03 -11.01
CA GLY A 94 1.90 -4.39 -11.47
C GLY A 94 3.08 -5.20 -12.02
N SER A 95 4.26 -4.57 -12.19
CA SER A 95 5.49 -5.28 -12.55
C SER A 95 6.33 -5.73 -11.34
N ILE A 96 5.95 -5.34 -10.13
CA ILE A 96 6.60 -5.80 -8.90
C ILE A 96 6.14 -7.24 -8.66
N GLU A 97 7.08 -8.18 -8.73
CA GLU A 97 6.79 -9.60 -8.51
C GLU A 97 6.14 -9.82 -7.13
N GLY A 98 5.08 -10.61 -7.04
CA GLY A 98 4.40 -10.87 -5.77
C GLY A 98 3.55 -9.71 -5.21
N LEU A 99 3.43 -8.58 -5.93
CA LEU A 99 2.45 -7.53 -5.63
C LEU A 99 1.20 -7.71 -6.49
N ILE A 100 0.06 -7.96 -5.84
CA ILE A 100 -1.20 -8.28 -6.52
C ILE A 100 -2.15 -7.10 -6.39
N HIS A 101 -2.81 -6.73 -7.48
CA HIS A 101 -3.89 -5.74 -7.45
C HIS A 101 -5.16 -6.35 -6.84
N LEU A 102 -5.66 -5.75 -5.78
CA LEU A 102 -6.72 -6.30 -4.93
C LEU A 102 -8.06 -5.60 -5.14
N ASN A 103 -8.05 -4.26 -5.13
CA ASN A 103 -9.27 -3.46 -5.25
C ASN A 103 -9.01 -2.15 -6.01
N HIS A 104 -10.05 -1.63 -6.65
CA HIS A 104 -10.07 -0.34 -7.35
C HIS A 104 -11.39 0.38 -7.11
N GLU A 105 -11.32 1.62 -6.66
CA GLU A 105 -12.48 2.47 -6.37
C GLU A 105 -12.28 3.88 -6.92
N THR A 106 -13.27 4.39 -7.64
CA THR A 106 -13.27 5.79 -8.13
C THR A 106 -14.40 6.57 -7.47
N VAL A 107 -14.07 7.69 -6.82
CA VAL A 107 -15.01 8.54 -6.06
C VAL A 107 -15.13 9.93 -6.66
#